data_AF-A0A962HSW2-F1
#
_entry.id   AF-A0A962HSW2-F1
#
_cell.length_a   1.000
_cell.length_b   1.000
_cell.length_c   1.000
_cell.angle_alpha   90.00
_cell.angle_beta   90.00
_cell.angle_gamma   90.00
#
_symmetry.space_group_name_H-M   'P 1'
#
loop_
_entity.id
_entity.type
_entity.pdbx_description
1 polymer ?
#
loop_
_entity_poly.entity_id
_entity_poly.type
_entity_poly.pdbx_seq_one_letter_code
_entity_poly.pdbx_strand_id
1 'polypeptide(L)' 'MNAVEFEDGAVCIDAAVIAAGLELKAEQIHSLLRKRRITSLCERGIDQDAGHYRLTFFHKNRRLRLVTDAAGSIIE' A
#
# COMPACT_ATOMS: atom_id res chain seq x y z
N MET A 1 2.48 16.05 3.28
CA MET A 1 3.15 14.93 2.58
C MET A 1 2.12 13.82 2.51
N ASN A 2 1.73 13.42 1.31
CA ASN A 2 0.74 12.37 1.14
C ASN A 2 1.47 11.03 1.30
N ALA A 3 0.86 10.10 2.03
CA ALA A 3 1.48 8.82 2.34
C ALA A 3 1.56 7.90 1.11
N VAL A 4 0.72 8.17 0.11
CA VAL A 4 0.61 7.43 -1.15
C VAL A 4 0.60 8.42 -2.32
N GLU A 5 1.23 8.06 -3.42
CA GLU A 5 1.24 8.78 -4.68
C GLU A 5 0.89 7.83 -5.82
N PHE A 6 0.13 8.31 -6.80
CA PHE A 6 -0.28 7.55 -7.99
C PHE A 6 0.37 8.19 -9.22
N GLU A 7 1.24 7.47 -9.92
CA GLU A 7 1.99 7.99 -11.07
C GLU A 7 2.08 6.91 -12.16
N ASP A 8 1.63 7.22 -13.39
CA ASP A 8 1.71 6.33 -14.57
C ASP A 8 1.25 4.88 -14.34
N GLY A 9 0.20 4.71 -13.55
CA GLY A 9 -0.36 3.39 -13.20
C GLY A 9 0.44 2.62 -12.13
N ALA A 10 1.50 3.24 -11.59
CA ALA A 10 2.20 2.79 -10.40
C ALA A 10 1.64 3.47 -9.14
N VAL A 11 1.86 2.80 -8.00
CA VAL A 11 1.53 3.31 -6.67
C VAL A 11 2.82 3.39 -5.87
N CYS A 12 3.18 4.59 -5.44
CA CYS A 12 4.28 4.87 -4.54
C CYS A 12 3.72 5.07 -3.13
N ILE A 13 4.32 4.44 -2.13
CA ILE A 13 3.89 4.53 -0.73
C ILE A 13 5.11 4.53 0.16
N ASP A 14 5.06 5.31 1.24
CA ASP A 14 6.12 5.31 2.24
C ASP A 14 6.28 3.92 2.87
N ALA A 15 7.50 3.38 2.81
CA ALA A 15 7.86 2.10 3.38
C ALA A 15 7.58 2.03 4.89
N ALA A 16 7.60 3.15 5.61
CA ALA A 16 7.26 3.22 7.02
C ALA A 16 5.80 2.82 7.29
N VAL A 17 4.86 3.16 6.41
CA VAL A 17 3.45 2.79 6.52
C VAL A 17 3.29 1.28 6.40
N ILE A 18 3.92 0.68 5.38
CA ILE A 18 3.92 -0.78 5.18
C ILE A 18 4.57 -1.48 6.37
N ALA A 19 5.70 -0.96 6.84
CA ALA A 19 6.47 -1.53 7.94
C ALA A 19 5.68 -1.54 9.25
N ALA A 20 5.02 -0.44 9.60
CA ALA A 20 4.17 -0.35 10.78
C ALA A 20 3.02 -1.38 10.70
N GLY A 21 2.31 -1.44 9.57
CA GLY A 21 1.18 -2.34 9.41
C GLY A 21 1.52 -3.84 9.30
N LEU A 22 2.75 -4.18 8.93
CA LEU A 22 3.23 -5.57 8.85
C LEU A 22 4.12 -5.99 10.04
N GLU A 23 4.36 -5.09 11.00
CA GLU A 23 5.30 -5.28 12.12
C GLU A 23 6.72 -5.65 11.65
N LEU A 24 7.23 -4.87 10.71
CA LEU A 24 8.58 -4.98 10.14
C LEU A 24 9.34 -3.67 10.33
N LYS A 25 10.65 -3.69 10.02
CA LYS A 25 11.43 -2.45 9.90
C LYS A 25 11.32 -1.89 8.48
N ALA A 26 11.24 -0.55 8.33
CA ALA A 26 11.17 0.12 7.03
C ALA A 26 12.33 -0.29 6.09
N GLU A 27 13.54 -0.44 6.63
CA GLU A 27 14.74 -0.89 5.90
C GLU A 27 14.59 -2.29 5.27
N GLN A 28 13.70 -3.13 5.79
CA GLN A 28 13.49 -4.49 5.29
C GLN A 28 12.52 -4.52 4.09
N ILE A 29 11.69 -3.50 3.90
CA ILE A 29 10.59 -3.50 2.94
C ILE A 29 11.09 -3.72 1.52
N HIS A 30 12.05 -2.91 1.04
CA HIS A 30 12.59 -3.04 -0.32
C HIS A 30 13.24 -4.41 -0.56
N SER A 31 13.99 -4.94 0.42
CA SER A 31 14.62 -6.26 0.33
C SER A 31 13.57 -7.37 0.22
N LEU A 32 12.49 -7.29 1.01
CA LEU A 32 11.41 -8.26 1.01
C LEU A 32 10.54 -8.19 -0.24
N LEU A 33 10.27 -6.99 -0.78
CA LEU A 33 9.61 -6.79 -2.08
C LEU A 33 10.44 -7.41 -3.22
N ARG A 34 11.75 -7.12 -3.27
CA ARG A 34 12.67 -7.71 -4.27
C ARG A 34 12.70 -9.24 -4.20
N LYS A 35 12.60 -9.81 -3.00
CA LYS A 35 12.55 -11.26 -2.76
C LYS A 35 11.14 -11.85 -2.93
N ARG A 36 10.13 -11.06 -3.32
CA ARG A 36 8.71 -11.45 -3.40
C ARG A 36 8.17 -12.06 -2.11
N ARG A 37 8.70 -11.62 -0.97
CA ARG A 37 8.24 -12.00 0.39
C ARG A 37 7.18 -11.05 0.92
N ILE A 38 7.13 -9.84 0.39
CA ILE A 38 5.96 -8.97 0.44
C ILE A 38 5.37 -8.96 -0.96
N THR A 39 4.06 -9.16 -1.05
CA THR A 39 3.30 -8.97 -2.29
C THR A 39 2.18 -7.98 -2.02
N SER A 40 1.72 -7.30 -3.06
CA SER A 40 0.64 -6.33 -2.96
C SER A 40 -0.49 -6.63 -3.94
N LEU A 41 -1.67 -6.14 -3.61
CA LEU A 41 -2.84 -6.04 -4.48
C LEU A 41 -3.31 -4.59 -4.45
N CYS A 42 -3.52 -4.01 -5.62
CA CYS A 42 -4.10 -2.69 -5.78
C CYS A 42 -5.44 -2.84 -6.49
N GLU A 43 -6.50 -2.33 -5.88
CA GLU A 43 -7.84 -2.33 -6.41
C GLU A 43 -8.29 -0.87 -6.57
N ARG A 44 -8.84 -0.53 -7.73
CA ARG A 44 -9.41 0.79 -8.00
C ARG A 44 -10.93 0.71 -7.89
N GLY A 45 -11.52 1.55 -7.05
CA GLY A 45 -12.97 1.68 -6.92
C GLY A 45 -13.61 2.24 -8.19
N ILE A 46 -14.84 1.82 -8.44
CA ILE A 46 -15.70 2.27 -9.53
C ILE A 46 -17.08 2.65 -8.96
N ASP A 47 -17.89 3.35 -9.73
CA ASP A 47 -19.24 3.77 -9.35
C ASP A 47 -19.26 4.54 -8.00
N GLN A 48 -19.84 3.95 -6.95
CA GLN A 48 -19.94 4.57 -5.63
C GLN A 48 -18.59 4.72 -4.93
N ASP A 49 -17.61 3.88 -5.28
CA ASP A 49 -16.25 3.92 -4.77
C ASP A 49 -15.28 4.64 -5.74
N ALA A 50 -15.81 5.32 -6.75
CA ALA A 50 -14.98 6.04 -7.72
C ALA A 50 -14.08 7.06 -7.02
N GLY A 51 -12.77 6.98 -7.30
CA GLY A 51 -11.77 7.83 -6.66
C GLY A 51 -11.16 7.25 -5.40
N HIS A 52 -11.60 6.06 -4.94
CA HIS A 52 -10.93 5.33 -3.87
C HIS A 52 -10.05 4.20 -4.43
N TYR A 53 -8.99 3.90 -3.69
CA TYR A 53 -8.07 2.80 -3.96
C TYR A 53 -7.92 1.95 -2.72
N ARG A 54 -7.91 0.65 -2.90
CA ARG A 54 -7.61 -0.30 -1.83
C ARG A 54 -6.27 -0.96 -2.09
N LEU A 55 -5.33 -0.73 -1.19
CA LEU A 55 -4.00 -1.32 -1.21
C LEU A 55 -3.93 -2.41 -0.15
N THR A 56 -3.59 -3.62 -0.56
CA THR A 56 -3.41 -4.74 0.37
C THR A 56 -2.00 -5.30 0.25
N PHE A 57 -1.27 -5.34 1.35
CA PHE A 57 0.08 -5.93 1.43
C PHE A 57 0.04 -7.24 2.22
N PHE A 58 0.71 -8.26 1.72
CA PHE A 58 0.75 -9.60 2.31
C PHE A 58 2.18 -9.96 2.70
N HIS A 59 2.36 -10.44 3.93
CA HIS A 59 3.63 -10.99 4.40
C HIS A 59 3.39 -12.11 5.40
N LYS A 60 3.75 -13.35 5.05
CA LYS A 60 3.54 -14.54 5.89
C LYS A 60 2.06 -14.64 6.34
N ASN A 61 1.80 -14.58 7.63
CA ASN A 61 0.48 -14.63 8.26
C ASN A 61 -0.09 -13.23 8.56
N ARG A 62 0.51 -12.16 8.03
CA ARG A 62 0.10 -10.78 8.25
C ARG A 62 -0.39 -10.13 6.94
N ARG A 63 -1.37 -9.25 7.10
CA ARG A 63 -1.95 -8.48 6.02
C ARG A 63 -2.21 -7.05 6.49
N LEU A 64 -1.69 -6.08 5.76
CA LEU A 64 -2.05 -4.68 5.89
C LEU A 64 -3.03 -4.34 4.77
N ARG A 65 -4.14 -3.68 5.11
CA ARG A 65 -5.10 -3.13 4.16
C ARG A 65 -5.18 -1.64 4.41
N LEU A 66 -5.12 -0.87 3.34
CA LEU A 66 -5.27 0.57 3.36
C LEU A 66 -6.31 0.96 2.31
N VAL A 67 -7.16 1.92 2.63
CA VAL A 67 -7.99 2.61 1.65
C VAL A 67 -7.49 4.03 1.53
N THR A 68 -7.29 4.49 0.30
CA THR A 68 -6.88 5.86 0.02
C THR A 68 -7.84 6.54 -0.91
N ASP A 69 -7.93 7.86 -0.81
CA ASP A 69 -8.54 8.69 -1.85
C ASP A 69 -7.59 8.86 -3.06
N ALA A 70 -8.07 9.54 -4.10
CA ALA A 70 -7.31 9.85 -5.30
C ALA A 70 -6.18 10.88 -5.07
N ALA A 71 -6.21 11.60 -3.94
CA ALA A 71 -5.12 12.47 -3.53
C ALA A 71 -4.00 11.69 -2.81
N GLY A 72 -4.20 10.41 -2.51
CA GLY A 72 -3.23 9.58 -1.78
C GLY A 72 -3.27 9.76 -0.26
N SER A 73 -4.36 10.31 0.27
CA SER A 73 -4.64 10.35 1.70
C SER A 73 -5.18 8.99 2.14
N ILE A 74 -4.62 8.42 3.19
CA ILE A 74 -5.15 7.20 3.80
C ILE A 74 -6.41 7.56 4.60
N ILE A 75 -7.52 6.90 4.30
CA ILE A 75 -8.82 7.08 4.95
C ILE A 75 -9.24 5.88 5.81
N GLU A 76 -8.67 4.69 5.56
CA GLU A 76 -8.87 3.47 6.36
C GLU A 76 -7.60 2.62 6.40
#